data_AF-A0A527Y3T5-F1
#
_entry.id   AF-A0A527Y3T5-F1
#
_cell.length_a   1.000
_cell.length_b   1.000
_cell.length_c   1.000
_cell.angle_alpha   90.00
_cell.angle_beta   90.00
_cell.angle_gamma   90.00
#
_symmetry.space_group_name_H-M   'P 1'
#
loop_
_entity.id
_entity.type
_entity.pdbx_description
1 polymer ?
#
loop_
_entity_poly.entity_id
_entity_poly.type
_entity_poly.pdbx_seq_one_letter_code
_entity_poly.pdbx_strand_id
1 'polypeptide(L)' 'MIYELRIYDCLPGRLPALLKRFSEQTLAIWERHGIRQAGFFTTVIGENNNRLTYFLAWESLA' A
#
# COMPACT_ATOMS: atom_id res chain seq x y z
N MET A 1 -17.92 6.92 -1.55
CA MET A 1 -17.05 5.76 -1.27
C MET A 1 -16.39 5.24 -2.54
N ILE A 2 -15.08 5.45 -2.66
CA ILE A 2 -14.21 5.08 -3.78
C ILE A 2 -13.01 4.33 -3.21
N TYR A 3 -12.56 3.28 -3.92
CA TYR A 3 -11.33 2.57 -3.58
C TYR A 3 -10.25 2.85 -4.63
N GLU A 4 -9.18 3.53 -4.24
CA GLU A 4 -8.02 3.75 -5.09
C GLU A 4 -7.07 2.54 -4.97
N LEU A 5 -6.90 1.82 -6.09
CA LEU A 5 -5.93 0.74 -6.21
C LEU A 5 -4.53 1.33 -6.49
N ARG A 6 -3.56 0.99 -5.64
CA ARG A 6 -2.17 1.40 -5.82
C ARG A 6 -1.29 0.16 -5.90
N ILE A 7 -0.48 0.10 -6.95
CA ILE A 7 0.42 -1.02 -7.24
C ILE A 7 1.85 -0.50 -7.35
N TYR A 8 2.72 -0.97 -6.45
CA TYR A 8 4.13 -0.61 -6.45
C TYR A 8 4.97 -1.82 -6.87
N ASP A 9 5.65 -1.70 -8.00
CA ASP A 9 6.70 -2.63 -8.42
C ASP A 9 8.02 -2.22 -7.77
N CYS A 10 8.56 -3.09 -6.92
CA CYS A 10 9.80 -2.84 -6.22
C CYS A 10 11.00 -3.32 -7.03
N LEU A 11 12.13 -2.63 -6.88
CA LEU A 11 13.42 -3.18 -7.28
C LEU A 11 13.72 -4.47 -6.50
N PRO A 12 14.51 -5.40 -7.05
CA PRO A 12 14.86 -6.65 -6.38
C PRO A 12 15.37 -6.44 -4.95
N GLY A 13 14.82 -7.20 -4.00
CA GLY A 13 15.20 -7.16 -2.59
C GLY A 13 14.68 -5.95 -1.79
N ARG A 14 13.94 -5.02 -2.41
CA ARG A 14 13.45 -3.80 -1.73
C ARG A 14 12.07 -3.95 -1.10
N LEU A 15 11.29 -4.96 -1.47
CA LEU A 15 9.94 -5.18 -0.94
C LEU A 15 9.90 -5.24 0.60
N PRO A 16 10.78 -5.99 1.31
CA PRO A 16 10.76 -6.03 2.77
C PRO A 16 10.98 -4.65 3.42
N ALA A 17 11.88 -3.84 2.88
CA ALA A 17 12.13 -2.48 3.38
C ALA A 17 10.92 -1.56 3.16
N LEU A 18 10.23 -1.70 2.03
CA LEU A 18 8.99 -0.98 1.75
C LEU A 18 7.89 -1.35 2.76
N LEU A 19 7.68 -2.64 3.00
CA LEU A 19 6.69 -3.14 3.96
C LEU A 19 6.97 -2.60 5.37
N LYS A 20 8.23 -2.67 5.82
CA LYS A 20 8.66 -2.12 7.11
C LYS A 20 8.34 -0.63 7.24
N ARG A 21 8.62 0.16 6.22
CA ARG A 21 8.29 1.61 6.20
C ARG A 21 6.79 1.85 6.28
N PHE A 22 5.96 1.00 5.66
CA PHE A 22 4.51 1.12 5.78
C PHE A 22 4.06 0.86 7.22
N SER A 23 4.46 -0.27 7.80
CA SER A 23 4.02 -0.68 9.14
C SER A 23 4.54 0.22 10.26
N GLU A 24 5.77 0.75 10.14
CA GLU A 24 6.41 1.50 11.23
C GLU A 24 6.17 3.02 11.16
N GLN A 25 5.95 3.57 9.97
CA GLN A 25 5.98 5.04 9.78
C GLN A 25 4.78 5.55 8.98
N THR A 26 4.51 4.95 7.82
CA THR A 26 3.58 5.53 6.85
C THR A 26 2.15 5.53 7.35
N LEU A 27 1.70 4.43 7.97
CA LEU A 27 0.33 4.34 8.48
C LEU A 27 0.07 5.37 9.58
N ALA A 28 1.03 5.62 10.47
CA ALA A 28 0.91 6.67 11.49
C ALA A 28 0.90 8.09 10.90
N ILE A 29 1.58 8.32 9.76
CA ILE A 29 1.45 9.58 9.02
C ILE A 29 0.05 9.71 8.42
N TRP A 30 -0.45 8.66 7.76
CA TRP A 30 -1.77 8.64 7.12
C TRP A 30 -2.91 8.84 8.09
N GLU A 31 -2.85 8.22 9.27
CA GLU A 31 -3.83 8.40 10.33
C GLU A 31 -3.96 9.87 10.74
N ARG A 32 -2.83 10.59 10.89
CA ARG A 32 -2.81 12.03 11.19
C ARG A 32 -3.43 12.90 10.10
N HIS A 33 -3.48 12.40 8.86
CA HIS A 33 -4.07 13.09 7.70
C HIS A 33 -5.45 12.54 7.32
N GLY A 34 -6.02 11.61 8.09
CA GLY A 34 -7.34 11.01 7.79
C GLY A 34 -7.34 10.09 6.56
N ILE A 35 -6.19 9.62 6.10
CA ILE A 35 -6.09 8.69 4.97
C ILE A 35 -6.34 7.28 5.48
N ARG A 36 -7.36 6.61 4.94
CA ARG A 36 -7.75 5.26 5.37
C ARG A 36 -7.33 4.20 4.37
N GLN A 37 -6.51 3.24 4.82
CA GLN A 37 -6.24 2.01 4.09
C GLN A 37 -7.43 1.04 4.13
N ALA A 38 -7.65 0.32 3.04
CA ALA A 38 -8.67 -0.75 2.98
C ALA A 38 -8.07 -2.16 2.90
N GLY A 39 -6.79 -2.30 2.57
CA GLY A 39 -6.08 -3.58 2.58
C GLY A 39 -4.71 -3.50 1.92
N PHE A 40 -3.82 -4.41 2.30
CA PHE A 40 -2.47 -4.56 1.74
C PHE A 40 -2.22 -6.03 1.37
N PHE A 41 -1.58 -6.25 0.23
CA PHE A 41 -1.35 -7.58 -0.34
C PHE A 41 0.01 -7.62 -1.04
N THR A 42 0.74 -8.72 -0.83
CA THR A 42 1.91 -9.09 -1.63
C THR A 42 1.55 -10.25 -2.55
N THR A 43 2.22 -10.32 -3.69
CA THR A 43 1.99 -11.41 -4.66
C THR A 43 2.82 -12.62 -4.24
N VAL A 44 2.16 -13.66 -3.71
CA VAL A 44 2.81 -14.94 -3.39
C VAL A 44 2.91 -15.82 -4.65
N ILE A 45 1.85 -15.85 -5.46
CA ILE A 45 1.77 -16.57 -6.74
C ILE A 45 1.22 -15.59 -7.78
N GLY A 46 1.91 -15.43 -8.91
CA GLY A 46 1.50 -14.51 -9.98
C GLY A 46 2.68 -13.88 -10.73
N GLU A 47 2.39 -12.83 -11.49
CA GLU A 47 3.32 -12.21 -12.45
C GLU A 47 4.56 -11.58 -11.80
N ASN A 48 4.42 -10.94 -10.64
CA ASN A 48 5.53 -10.26 -9.97
C ASN A 48 5.46 -10.39 -8.44
N ASN A 49 6.35 -11.19 -7.86
CA ASN A 49 6.45 -11.38 -6.40
C ASN A 49 7.13 -10.22 -5.65
N ASN A 50 7.71 -9.24 -6.35
CA ASN A 50 8.27 -8.01 -5.77
C ASN A 50 7.27 -6.84 -5.81
N ARG A 51 5.97 -7.12 -5.80
CA ARG A 51 4.89 -6.14 -5.88
C ARG A 51 4.15 -5.97 -4.55
N LEU A 52 3.92 -4.72 -4.16
CA LEU A 52 2.97 -4.36 -3.12
C LEU A 52 1.70 -3.80 -3.78
N THR A 53 0.56 -4.42 -3.48
CA THR A 53 -0.76 -3.96 -3.92
C THR A 53 -1.56 -3.53 -2.70
N TYR A 54 -2.18 -2.36 -2.74
CA TYR A 54 -3.00 -1.89 -1.62
C TYR A 54 -4.10 -0.94 -2.08
N PHE A 55 -5.07 -0.72 -1.18
CA PHE A 55 -6.21 0.15 -1.42
C PHE A 55 -6.26 1.30 -0.43
N LEU A 56 -6.59 2.49 -0.92
CA LEU A 56 -7.04 3.62 -0.12
C LEU A 56 -8.55 3.81 -0.28
N ALA A 57 -9.24 4.14 0.80
CA ALA A 57 -10.65 4.45 0.80
C ALA A 57 -10.86 5.96 0.87
N TRP A 58 -11.64 6.49 -0.09
CA TRP A 58 -11.97 7.90 -0.21
C TRP A 58 -13.48 8.10 -0.22
N GLU A 59 -13.97 9.20 0.35
CA GLU A 59 -15.38 9.54 0.26
C GLU A 59 -15.75 10.08 -1.14
N SER A 60 -14.86 10.90 -1.71
CA SER A 60 -14.99 11.52 -3.03
C SER A 60 -13.61 11.71 -3.69
N LEU A 61 -13.57 12.14 -4.97
CA LEU A 61 -12.33 12.50 -5.67
C LEU A 61 -11.88 13.96 -5.42
N ALA A 62 -12.70 14.75 -4.74
CA ALA A 62 -12.54 16.19 -4.54
C ALA A 62 -11.93 16.52 -3.17
#